data_AF-A0A933DLI3-F1
#
_entry.id   AF-A0A933DLI3-F1
#
_cell.length_a   1.000
_cell.length_b   1.000
_cell.length_c   1.000
_cell.angle_alpha   90.00
_cell.angle_beta   90.00
_cell.angle_gamma   90.00
#
_symmetry.space_group_name_H-M   'P 1'
#
loop_
_entity.id
_entity.type
_entity.pdbx_description
1 polymer ?
#
loop_
_entity_poly.entity_id
_entity_poly.type
_entity_poly.pdbx_seq_one_letter_code
_entity_poly.pdbx_strand_id
1 'polypeptide(L)'
;MTTSNRFSTTSTKALLAVGIASAILFATALPSFAHAATYAFVNTSMEVRTVTADNWMTAIANAFNIHTRSGVLLLNNQNDTIVGDRV
;
A
#
# COMPACT_ATOMS: atom_id res chain seq x y z
N MET A 1 22.82 -64.77 1.85
CA MET A 1 22.28 -63.67 1.03
C MET A 1 21.06 -63.14 1.77
N THR A 2 21.19 -62.01 2.48
CA THR A 2 20.11 -61.43 3.29
C THR A 2 20.02 -59.94 2.94
N THR A 3 18.96 -59.58 2.21
CA THR A 3 18.66 -58.22 1.78
C THR A 3 17.91 -57.50 2.90
N SER A 4 18.48 -56.43 3.45
CA SER A 4 17.81 -55.57 4.42
C SER A 4 17.35 -54.27 3.73
N ASN A 5 16.06 -54.14 3.46
CA ASN A 5 15.45 -52.91 2.96
C ASN A 5 15.50 -51.83 4.05
N ARG A 6 16.31 -50.79 3.85
CA ARG A 6 16.33 -49.62 4.73
C ARG A 6 15.15 -48.72 4.41
N PHE A 7 14.19 -48.63 5.33
CA PHE A 7 13.15 -47.61 5.31
C PHE A 7 13.81 -46.23 5.43
N SER A 8 13.66 -45.42 4.37
CA SER A 8 14.25 -44.10 4.23
C SER A 8 13.57 -43.09 5.16
N THR A 9 14.30 -42.61 6.16
CA THR A 9 13.96 -41.53 7.11
C THR A 9 13.91 -40.14 6.45
N THR A 10 13.45 -40.06 5.21
CA THR A 10 13.34 -38.78 4.46
C THR A 10 11.89 -38.27 4.45
N SER A 11 10.91 -39.15 4.66
CA SER A 11 9.49 -38.83 4.52
C SER A 11 8.87 -38.10 5.72
N THR A 12 9.53 -38.06 6.89
CA THR A 12 8.96 -37.43 8.09
C THR A 12 8.99 -35.90 8.05
N LYS A 13 9.90 -35.30 7.26
CA LYS A 13 9.96 -33.83 7.11
C LYS A 13 8.85 -33.28 6.22
N ALA A 14 8.30 -34.10 5.33
CA ALA A 14 7.25 -33.70 4.41
C ALA A 14 5.89 -33.50 5.10
N LEU A 15 5.61 -34.22 6.19
CA LEU A 15 4.35 -34.09 6.93
C LEU A 15 4.29 -32.84 7.83
N LEU A 16 5.42 -32.36 8.33
CA LEU A 16 5.43 -31.14 9.17
C LEU A 16 5.22 -29.85 8.34
N ALA A 17 5.56 -29.88 7.05
CA ALA A 17 5.40 -28.74 6.15
C ALA A 17 3.93 -28.51 5.70
N VAL A 18 3.09 -29.54 5.76
CA VAL A 18 1.68 -29.46 5.33
C VAL A 18 0.76 -28.96 6.45
N GLY A 19 1.17 -29.08 7.72
CA GLY A 19 0.34 -28.70 8.88
C GLY A 19 0.30 -27.20 9.21
N ILE A 20 1.17 -26.37 8.61
CA ILE A 20 1.29 -24.93 8.95
C ILE A 20 0.66 -24.04 7.85
N ALA A 21 0.32 -24.60 6.68
CA ALA A 21 -0.09 -23.82 5.51
C ALA A 21 -1.58 -23.42 5.49
N SER A 22 -2.42 -23.93 6.38
CA SER A 22 -3.88 -23.73 6.31
C SER A 22 -4.44 -22.62 7.21
N ALA A 23 -3.62 -21.94 8.00
CA ALA A 23 -4.09 -20.95 8.99
C ALA A 23 -3.95 -19.46 8.57
N ILE A 24 -3.58 -19.16 7.31
CA ILE A 24 -3.24 -17.77 6.89
C ILE A 24 -4.34 -17.13 6.00
N LEU A 25 -5.39 -17.86 5.62
CA LEU A 25 -6.34 -17.40 4.61
C LEU A 25 -7.61 -16.70 5.13
N PHE A 26 -7.66 -16.29 6.41
CA PHE A 26 -8.84 -15.62 6.98
C PHE A 26 -8.62 -14.16 7.41
N ALA A 27 -7.47 -13.56 7.08
CA ALA A 27 -7.16 -12.18 7.47
C ALA A 27 -7.39 -11.12 6.37
N THR A 28 -7.82 -11.49 5.16
CA THR A 28 -7.89 -10.56 4.01
C THR A 28 -9.23 -9.87 3.82
N ALA A 29 -10.20 -10.07 4.70
CA ALA A 29 -11.57 -9.55 4.55
C ALA A 29 -11.98 -8.53 5.61
N LEU A 30 -11.02 -7.82 6.21
CA LEU A 30 -11.37 -6.54 6.81
C LEU A 30 -11.32 -5.50 5.68
N PRO A 31 -12.41 -4.78 5.38
CA PRO A 31 -12.25 -3.50 4.71
C PRO A 31 -11.36 -2.69 5.64
N SER A 32 -10.06 -2.62 5.34
CA SER A 32 -9.22 -1.58 5.89
C SER A 32 -9.90 -0.31 5.45
N PHE A 33 -10.59 0.37 6.37
CA PHE A 33 -10.91 1.77 6.22
C PHE A 33 -9.57 2.48 6.13
N ALA A 34 -8.96 2.42 4.94
CA ALA A 34 -7.81 3.21 4.59
C ALA A 34 -8.30 4.64 4.75
N HIS A 35 -7.80 5.30 5.77
CA HIS A 35 -8.15 6.68 6.06
C HIS A 35 -7.51 7.50 4.95
N ALA A 36 -8.21 7.58 3.82
CA ALA A 36 -7.66 8.18 2.62
C ALA A 36 -7.56 9.69 2.87
N ALA A 37 -6.32 10.16 2.98
CA ALA A 37 -6.02 11.55 3.21
C ALA A 37 -6.22 12.33 1.91
N THR A 38 -6.76 13.54 2.02
CA THR A 38 -6.84 14.45 0.88
C THR A 38 -5.57 15.28 0.84
N TYR A 39 -4.91 15.34 -0.31
CA TYR A 39 -3.71 16.13 -0.53
C TYR A 39 -3.97 17.19 -1.60
N ALA A 40 -3.55 18.42 -1.36
CA ALA A 40 -3.56 19.49 -2.34
C ALA A 40 -2.22 19.58 -3.07
N PHE A 41 -2.24 19.91 -4.36
CA PHE A 41 -1.05 20.17 -5.17
C PHE A 41 -1.35 21.21 -6.24
N VAL A 42 -0.31 21.80 -6.84
CA VAL A 42 -0.46 22.75 -7.95
C VAL A 42 -0.17 22.03 -9.26
N ASN A 43 -1.08 22.13 -10.23
CA ASN A 43 -0.90 21.55 -11.55
C ASN A 43 -0.01 22.44 -12.45
N THR A 44 0.39 21.94 -13.62
CA THR A 44 1.17 22.69 -14.61
C THR A 44 0.46 23.92 -15.16
N SER A 45 -0.87 24.01 -15.02
CA SER A 45 -1.69 25.17 -15.37
C SER A 45 -1.78 26.21 -14.23
N MET A 46 -1.01 26.04 -13.14
CA MET A 46 -1.03 26.92 -11.95
C MET A 46 -2.35 26.91 -11.17
N GLU A 47 -3.11 25.82 -11.26
CA GLU A 47 -4.34 25.60 -10.50
C GLU A 47 -4.11 24.66 -9.33
N VAL A 48 -4.76 24.92 -8.21
CA VAL A 48 -4.79 24.02 -7.06
C VAL A 48 -5.76 22.88 -7.34
N ARG A 49 -5.27 21.64 -7.25
CA ARG A 49 -6.09 20.43 -7.33
C ARG A 49 -5.87 19.56 -6.11
N THR A 50 -6.82 18.67 -5.86
CA THR A 50 -6.75 17.71 -4.76
C THR A 50 -6.68 16.29 -5.28
N VAL A 51 -5.95 15.43 -4.57
CA VAL A 51 -5.88 14.00 -4.81
C VAL A 51 -6.04 13.26 -3.49
N THR A 52 -6.74 12.13 -3.52
CA THR A 52 -6.94 11.28 -2.35
C THR A 52 -5.93 10.15 -2.38
N ALA A 53 -5.20 9.95 -1.29
CA ALA A 53 -4.15 8.93 -1.20
C ALA A 53 -3.90 8.51 0.26
N ASP A 54 -3.32 7.33 0.44
CA ASP A 54 -3.01 6.78 1.77
C ASP A 54 -1.75 7.38 2.40
N ASN A 55 -0.84 7.92 1.57
CA ASN A 55 0.38 8.57 2.00
C ASN A 55 0.85 9.62 0.98
N TRP A 56 1.83 10.44 1.37
CA TRP A 56 2.34 11.50 0.51
C TRP A 56 3.06 10.98 -0.75
N MET A 57 3.69 9.79 -0.71
CA MET A 57 4.34 9.22 -1.89
C MET A 57 3.30 8.82 -2.95
N THR A 58 2.22 8.16 -2.53
CA THR A 58 1.12 7.79 -3.43
C THR A 58 0.34 9.02 -3.89
N ALA A 59 0.23 10.06 -3.06
CA ALA A 59 -0.33 11.35 -3.46
C ALA A 59 0.48 11.99 -4.60
N ILE A 60 1.82 12.05 -4.49
CA ILE A 60 2.68 12.59 -5.56
C ILE A 60 2.56 11.74 -6.83
N ALA A 61 2.58 10.42 -6.69
CA ALA A 61 2.45 9.52 -7.84
C ALA A 61 1.10 9.68 -8.56
N ASN A 62 0.02 9.93 -7.81
CA ASN A 62 -1.32 10.16 -8.36
C ASN A 62 -1.58 11.62 -8.78
N ALA A 63 -0.68 12.56 -8.45
CA ALA A 63 -0.79 13.97 -8.78
C ALA A 63 -0.47 14.21 -10.27
N PHE A 64 -1.44 13.91 -11.13
CA PHE A 64 -1.31 14.09 -12.58
C PHE A 64 -1.09 15.56 -12.94
N ASN A 65 -0.10 15.83 -13.80
CA ASN A 65 0.34 17.18 -14.15
C ASN A 65 0.77 18.02 -12.93
N ILE A 66 1.35 17.44 -11.89
CA ILE A 66 1.98 18.25 -10.83
C ILE A 66 3.06 19.15 -11.43
N HIS A 67 3.07 20.41 -11.03
CA HIS A 67 4.10 21.35 -11.47
C HIS A 67 5.48 20.90 -10.93
N THR A 68 6.54 21.02 -11.72
CA THR A 68 7.90 20.53 -11.39
C THR A 68 8.50 21.15 -10.12
N ARG A 69 7.97 22.30 -9.68
CA ARG A 69 8.36 22.98 -8.44
C ARG A 69 7.29 22.90 -7.35
N SER A 70 6.31 22.00 -7.50
CA SER A 70 5.21 21.79 -6.55
C SER A 70 5.39 20.49 -5.77
N GLY A 71 4.82 20.46 -4.57
CA GLY A 71 4.70 19.27 -3.74
C GLY A 71 3.23 18.98 -3.43
N VAL A 72 3.00 17.99 -2.57
CA VAL A 72 1.67 17.66 -2.05
C VAL A 72 1.57 18.13 -0.60
N LEU A 73 0.42 18.71 -0.24
CA LEU A 73 0.13 19.18 1.11
C LEU A 73 -1.06 18.43 1.68
N LEU A 74 -0.88 17.81 2.84
CA LEU A 74 -1.95 17.08 3.52
C LEU A 74 -3.03 18.06 3.99
N LEU A 75 -4.26 17.86 3.55
CA LEU A 75 -5.44 18.57 4.04
C LEU A 75 -6.02 17.81 5.24
N ASN A 76 -5.88 18.39 6.43
CA ASN A 76 -6.43 17.81 7.66
C ASN A 76 -7.94 18.08 7.82
N ASN A 77 -8.46 19.08 7.09
CA ASN A 77 -9.87 19.43 7.14
C ASN A 77 -10.36 19.81 5.74
N GLN A 78 -11.59 19.43 5.37
CA GLN A 78 -12.14 19.78 4.04
C GLN A 78 -12.40 21.29 3.86
N ASN A 79 -12.29 22.05 4.95
CA ASN A 79 -12.47 23.50 4.99
C ASN A 79 -11.14 24.27 4.94
N ASP A 80 -10.00 23.59 4.80
CA ASP A 80 -8.72 24.25 4.62
C ASP A 80 -8.74 25.00 3.28
N THR A 81 -8.71 26.32 3.35
CA THR A 81 -8.70 27.16 2.15
C THR A 81 -7.27 27.19 1.63
N ILE A 82 -6.98 26.41 0.58
CA ILE A 82 -5.71 26.53 -0.13
C ILE A 82 -5.75 27.83 -0.95
N VAL A 83 -5.13 28.88 -0.42
CA VAL A 83 -4.97 30.15 -1.14
C VAL A 83 -3.64 30.08 -1.90
N GLY A 84 -3.70 30.00 -3.23
CA GLY A 84 -2.54 30.27 -4.07
C GLY A 84 -2.27 31.77 -4.04
N ASP A 85 -1.25 32.20 -3.30
CA ASP A 85 -0.87 33.62 -3.27
C ASP A 85 -0.33 34.06 -4.63
N ARG A 86 -0.87 35.15 -5.17
CA ARG A 86 -0.33 35.80 -6.36
C ARG A 86 0.75 36.76 -5.90
N VAL A 87 2.00 36.28 -5.90
CA VAL A 87 3.20 37.14 -5.75
C VAL A 87 3.58 37.81 -7.06
#